data_AF-A0A0P8A3N6-F1
#
_entry.id   AF-A0A0P8A3N6-F1
#
_cell.length_a   1.000
_cell.length_b   1.000
_cell.length_c   1.000
_cell.angle_alpha   90.00
_cell.angle_beta   90.00
_cell.angle_gamma   90.00
#
_symmetry.space_group_name_H-M   'P 1'
#
loop_
_entity.id
_entity.type
_entity.pdbx_description
1 polymer ?
#
loop_
_entity_poly.entity_id
_entity_poly.type
_entity_poly.pdbx_seq_one_letter_code
_entity_poly.pdbx_strand_id
1 'polypeptide(L)'
;MEARFTLRDAHNHPYPSAAPGRFGGHAKSRIYGRLDCRAALAALARGGPYARHRVFFADEASAVSAGYRPCAVCMPEAYSAWKTRRSG
;
A
#
# COMPACT_ATOMS: atom_id res chain seq x y z
N MET A 1 -12.29 14.78 16.90
CA MET A 1 -11.91 13.35 17.06
C MET A 1 -11.03 13.00 15.87
N GLU A 2 -9.75 13.35 15.92
CA GLU A 2 -8.79 13.06 14.85
C GLU A 2 -8.40 11.59 14.96
N ALA A 3 -8.80 10.79 13.97
CA ALA A 3 -8.31 9.43 13.88
C ALA A 3 -6.80 9.50 13.60
N ARG A 4 -6.00 9.15 14.61
CA ARG A 4 -4.54 9.04 14.49
C ARG A 4 -4.24 7.78 13.69
N PHE A 5 -4.06 7.94 12.38
CA PHE A 5 -3.62 6.85 11.52
C PHE A 5 -2.10 6.81 11.48
N THR A 6 -1.53 5.61 11.45
CA THR A 6 -0.08 5.42 11.28
C THR A 6 0.19 5.12 9.81
N LEU A 7 0.74 6.10 9.10
CA LEU A 7 1.19 5.95 7.71
C LEU A 7 2.65 5.53 7.66
N ARG A 8 3.11 5.03 6.52
CA ARG A 8 4.53 4.80 6.27
C ARG A 8 5.08 5.81 5.27
N ASP A 9 6.25 6.35 5.55
CA ASP A 9 6.97 7.23 4.64
C ASP A 9 7.70 6.44 3.55
N ALA A 10 8.42 7.16 2.68
CA ALA A 10 9.28 6.60 1.63
C ALA A 10 10.44 5.74 2.16
N HIS A 11 10.80 5.88 3.43
CA HIS A 11 11.86 5.12 4.10
C HIS A 11 11.31 3.99 4.97
N ASN A 12 10.02 3.67 4.82
CA ASN A 12 9.35 2.62 5.59
C ASN A 12 9.17 2.96 7.09
N HIS A 13 9.35 4.22 7.49
CA HIS A 13 9.15 4.69 8.87
C HIS A 13 7.68 5.00 9.15
N PRO A 14 7.14 4.51 10.28
CA PRO A 14 5.79 4.86 10.71
C PRO A 14 5.74 6.32 11.18
N TYR A 15 4.80 7.11 10.65
CA TYR A 15 4.52 8.46 11.11
C TYR A 15 3.02 8.68 11.36
N PRO A 16 2.66 9.49 12.38
CA PRO A 16 1.26 9.80 12.66
C PRO A 16 0.71 10.75 11.61
N SER A 17 -0.51 10.46 11.12
CA SER A 17 -1.24 11.30 10.19
C SER A 17 -2.71 11.40 10.60
N ALA A 18 -3.30 12.57 10.37
CA ALA A 18 -4.74 12.79 10.54
C ALA A 18 -5.55 12.11 9.42
N ALA A 19 -4.91 11.76 8.31
CA ALA A 19 -5.55 11.10 7.19
C ALA A 19 -5.21 9.61 7.14
N PRO A 20 -6.15 8.73 6.76
CA PRO A 20 -5.93 7.30 6.61
C PRO A 20 -5.00 6.93 5.44
N GLY A 21 -4.47 7.89 4.69
CA GLY A 21 -3.67 7.64 3.49
C GLY A 21 -4.53 7.34 2.27
N ARG A 22 -3.99 7.66 1.08
CA ARG A 22 -4.69 7.53 -0.21
C ARG A 22 -4.50 6.14 -0.81
N PHE A 23 -3.43 5.45 -0.41
CA PHE A 23 -3.10 4.10 -0.85
C PHE A 23 -3.02 3.16 0.35
N GLY A 24 -3.47 1.92 0.15
CA GLY A 24 -3.43 0.87 1.15
C GLY A 24 -2.50 -0.25 0.71
N GLY A 25 -1.77 -0.83 1.65
CA GLY A 25 -0.87 -1.93 1.39
C GLY A 25 -0.86 -2.98 2.47
N HIS A 26 -0.14 -4.07 2.20
CA HIS A 26 0.06 -5.18 3.13
C HIS A 26 1.54 -5.26 3.50
N ALA A 27 1.87 -5.03 4.78
CA ALA A 27 3.25 -5.02 5.24
C ALA A 27 3.99 -6.34 5.01
N LYS A 28 3.31 -7.47 5.24
CA LYS A 28 3.91 -8.81 5.13
C LYS A 28 4.23 -9.18 3.68
N SER A 29 3.35 -8.81 2.74
CA SER A 29 3.53 -9.11 1.31
C SER A 29 4.25 -8.00 0.55
N ARG A 30 4.52 -6.86 1.20
CA ARG A 30 5.09 -5.64 0.62
C ARG A 30 4.39 -5.23 -0.68
N ILE A 31 3.06 -5.25 -0.67
CA ILE A 31 2.22 -4.84 -1.82
C ILE A 31 1.51 -3.56 -1.44
N TYR A 32 1.46 -2.58 -2.33
CA TYR A 32 0.57 -1.43 -2.21
C TYR A 32 -0.43 -1.42 -3.38
N GLY A 33 -1.59 -0.82 -3.13
CA GLY A 33 -2.70 -0.75 -4.05
C GLY A 33 -3.65 0.37 -3.68
N ARG A 34 -4.69 0.55 -4.49
CA ARG A 34 -5.82 1.40 -4.10
C ARG A 34 -6.73 0.68 -3.10
N LEU A 35 -7.38 1.44 -2.22
CA LEU A 35 -8.30 0.91 -1.20
C LEU A 35 -9.53 0.24 -1.84
N ASP A 36 -9.90 0.71 -3.02
CA ASP A 36 -10.96 0.28 -3.93
C ASP A 36 -10.59 -0.93 -4.80
N CYS A 37 -9.39 -1.50 -4.66
CA CYS A 37 -8.98 -2.64 -5.47
C CYS A 37 -9.80 -3.89 -5.14
N ARG A 38 -10.34 -4.57 -6.17
CA ARG A 38 -10.99 -5.89 -6.06
C ARG A 38 -10.15 -6.91 -5.30
N ALA A 39 -8.82 -6.92 -5.47
CA ALA A 39 -7.94 -7.81 -4.73
C ALA A 39 -7.85 -7.45 -3.24
N ALA A 40 -7.87 -6.15 -2.91
CA ALA A 40 -7.91 -5.67 -1.52
C ALA A 40 -9.26 -5.98 -0.88
N LEU A 41 -10.37 -5.72 -1.58
CA LEU A 41 -11.71 -6.06 -1.12
C LEU A 41 -11.88 -7.58 -0.95
N ALA A 42 -11.36 -8.39 -1.88
CA ALA A 42 -11.37 -9.84 -1.75
C ALA A 42 -10.52 -10.33 -0.57
N ALA A 43 -9.38 -9.70 -0.29
CA ALA A 43 -8.55 -10.01 0.88
C ALA A 43 -9.23 -9.61 2.20
N LEU A 44 -9.99 -8.51 2.20
CA LEU A 44 -10.82 -8.10 3.34
C LEU A 44 -12.02 -9.04 3.52
N ALA A 45 -12.73 -9.37 2.43
CA ALA A 45 -13.89 -10.26 2.41
C ALA A 45 -13.51 -11.70 2.79
N ARG A 46 -12.28 -12.13 2.51
CA ARG A 46 -11.74 -13.43 2.98
C ARG A 46 -11.61 -13.54 4.49
N GLY A 47 -11.81 -12.46 5.26
CA GLY A 47 -11.98 -12.53 6.71
C GLY A 47 -10.81 -13.20 7.41
N GLY A 48 -9.62 -12.62 7.34
CA GLY A 48 -8.44 -13.14 8.02
C GLY A 48 -7.68 -12.07 8.80
N PRO A 49 -6.59 -12.41 9.50
CA PRO A 49 -5.74 -11.48 10.25
C PRO A 49 -5.07 -10.37 9.41
N TYR A 50 -5.40 -10.28 8.11
CA TYR A 50 -4.91 -9.32 7.11
C TYR A 50 -5.10 -7.85 7.51
N ALA A 51 -6.14 -7.51 8.26
CA ALA A 51 -6.35 -6.14 8.73
C ALA A 51 -5.22 -5.65 9.66
N ARG A 52 -4.56 -6.56 10.39
CA ARG A 52 -3.51 -6.22 11.36
C ARG A 52 -2.21 -5.75 10.71
N HIS A 53 -1.95 -6.17 9.48
CA HIS A 53 -0.76 -5.78 8.71
C HIS A 53 -1.10 -4.78 7.60
N ARG A 54 -2.28 -4.16 7.66
CA ARG A 54 -2.67 -3.11 6.74
C ARG A 54 -1.85 -1.87 7.05
N VAL A 55 -1.09 -1.44 6.06
CA VAL A 55 -0.33 -0.19 6.09
C VAL A 55 -0.96 0.77 5.13
N PHE A 56 -0.74 2.05 5.36
CA PHE A 56 -1.29 3.11 4.55
C PHE A 56 -0.18 4.05 4.12
N PHE A 57 -0.32 4.60 2.92
CA PHE A 57 0.62 5.53 2.34
C PHE A 57 -0.12 6.79 1.91
N ALA A 58 0.53 7.94 2.10
CA ALA A 58 0.04 9.20 1.56
C ALA A 58 0.02 9.15 0.03
N ASP A 59 1.11 8.67 -0.56
CA ASP A 59 1.35 8.70 -2.00
C ASP A 59 1.92 7.38 -2.51
N GLU A 60 1.72 7.12 -3.79
CA GLU A 60 2.31 5.98 -4.49
C GLU A 60 3.84 6.02 -4.45
N ALA A 61 4.45 7.19 -4.66
CA ALA A 61 5.90 7.35 -4.66
C ALA A 61 6.52 6.90 -3.32
N SER A 62 5.89 7.25 -2.19
CA SER A 62 6.31 6.81 -0.86
C SER A 62 6.24 5.28 -0.73
N ALA A 63 5.20 4.64 -1.26
CA ALA A 63 5.09 3.18 -1.23
C ALA A 63 6.19 2.50 -2.07
N VAL A 64 6.45 3.01 -3.28
CA VAL A 64 7.50 2.50 -4.17
C VAL A 64 8.88 2.65 -3.54
N SER A 65 9.20 3.82 -3.00
CA SER A 65 10.47 4.08 -2.33
C SER A 65 10.65 3.22 -1.07
N ALA A 66 9.57 2.94 -0.34
CA ALA A 66 9.59 2.03 0.81
C ALA A 66 9.82 0.55 0.42
N GLY A 67 9.94 0.26 -0.88
CA GLY A 67 10.18 -1.09 -1.41
C GLY A 67 8.91 -1.93 -1.56
N TYR A 68 7.74 -1.29 -1.61
CA TYR A 68 6.49 -1.97 -1.90
C TYR A 68 6.28 -2.11 -3.40
N ARG A 69 5.71 -3.24 -3.82
CA ARG A 69 5.34 -3.47 -5.21
C ARG A 69 3.91 -2.99 -5.47
N PRO A 70 3.64 -2.34 -6.60
CA PRO A 70 2.28 -2.04 -7.05
C PRO A 70 1.48 -3.31 -7.29
N CYS A 71 0.18 -3.23 -7.07
CA CYS A 71 -0.75 -4.29 -7.39
C CYS A 71 -1.00 -4.34 -8.91
N ALA A 72 -0.60 -5.45 -9.55
CA ALA A 72 -0.81 -5.68 -10.99
C ALA A 72 -2.29 -5.70 -11.40
N VAL A 73 -3.23 -5.84 -10.47
CA VAL A 73 -4.68 -5.90 -10.74
C VAL A 73 -5.31 -4.51 -10.86
N CYS A 74 -5.02 -3.60 -9.93
CA CYS A 74 -5.60 -2.24 -9.96
C CYS A 74 -4.70 -1.19 -10.61
N MET A 75 -3.38 -1.44 -10.66
CA MET A 75 -2.40 -0.52 -11.21
C MET A 75 -1.40 -1.27 -12.10
N PRO A 76 -1.87 -1.80 -13.26
CA PRO A 76 -1.01 -2.52 -14.20
C PRO A 76 0.08 -1.62 -14.81
N GLU A 77 -0.18 -0.33 -14.99
CA GLU A 77 0.79 0.65 -15.48
C GLU A 77 1.94 0.84 -14.49
N ALA A 78 1.61 1.12 -13.22
CA ALA A 78 2.61 1.23 -12.15
C ALA A 78 3.41 -0.07 -11.99
N TYR A 79 2.74 -1.23 -12.10
CA TYR A 79 3.40 -2.53 -12.06
C TYR A 79 4.36 -2.77 -13.21
N SER A 80 4.00 -2.33 -14.42
CA SER A 80 4.89 -2.40 -15.58
C SER A 80 6.10 -1.48 -15.38
N ALA A 81 5.88 -0.23 -14.94
CA ALA A 81 6.96 0.71 -14.65
C ALA A 81 7.91 0.18 -13.56
N TRP A 82 7.37 -0.39 -12.48
CA TRP A 82 8.16 -1.01 -11.43
C TRP A 82 8.97 -2.22 -11.91
N LYS A 83 8.40 -3.04 -12.80
CA LYS A 83 9.09 -4.19 -13.40
C LYS A 83 10.25 -3.71 -14.26
N THR A 84 10.03 -2.73 -15.13
CA THR A 84 11.06 -2.11 -15.96
C THR A 84 12.19 -1.52 -15.13
N ARG A 85 11.87 -0.82 -14.03
CA ARG A 85 12.88 -0.23 -13.12
C ARG A 85 13.78 -1.26 -12.42
N ARG A 86 13.36 -2.53 -12.31
CA ARG A 86 14.15 -3.60 -11.69
C ARG A 86 14.95 -4.42 -12.70
N SER A 87 14.63 -4.30 -13.98
CA SER A 87 15.28 -5.05 -15.07
C SER A 87 16.46 -4.28 -15.71
N GLY A 88 16.92 -3.19 -15.09
CA GLY A 88 18.07 -2.39 -15.52
C GLY A 88 19.25 -2.53 -14.58
#